data_AF-Q5WC01-F1
#
_entry.id   AF-Q5WC01-F1
#
_cell.length_a   1.000
_cell.length_b   1.000
_cell.length_c   1.000
_cell.angle_alpha   90.00
_cell.angle_beta   90.00
_cell.angle_gamma   90.00
#
_symmetry.space_group_name_H-M   'P 1'
#
loop_
_entity.id
_entity.type
_entity.pdbx_description
1 polymer ?
#
loop_
_entity_poly.entity_id
_entity_poly.type
_entity_poly.pdbx_seq_one_letter_code
_entity_poly.pdbx_strand_id
1 'polypeptide(L)'
;MKASIENLLRLLGDQHEAHHGIPESEIEAKERELGFSLPLVLRNYYKALGRSPHITQGCNNQYEPLPLEKLFIPDSTFFTTDKAFLVFYQVEESVIYCGIRLDELEKEDPPVYLCAWSFADWQLENQSLSRFLAGKALVQLGVEDRLPYWAIFDESTWNLSDYHDWMRLDDHEDEIEEGSELNTWKIFVKDDVLIVFELSGSEEEEAPLAAYLASFKRTSMVNLLNELEKAANLPAYRTNLFEQ
;
A
#
# COMPACT_ATOMS: atom_id res chain seq x y z
N MET A 1 -9.84 -5.43 10.76
CA MET A 1 -10.65 -5.25 9.52
C MET A 1 -9.85 -5.63 8.27
N LYS A 2 -10.46 -5.90 7.10
CA LYS A 2 -9.70 -6.15 5.85
C LYS A 2 -9.40 -4.86 5.09
N ALA A 3 -8.27 -4.80 4.39
CA ALA A 3 -7.97 -3.73 3.45
C ALA A 3 -9.05 -3.64 2.36
N SER A 4 -9.53 -2.43 2.09
CA SER A 4 -10.53 -2.16 1.05
C SER A 4 -10.33 -0.77 0.45
N ILE A 5 -10.72 -0.61 -0.82
CA ILE A 5 -10.68 0.69 -1.50
C ILE A 5 -11.57 1.70 -0.77
N GLU A 6 -12.67 1.26 -0.15
CA GLU A 6 -13.54 2.12 0.67
C GLU A 6 -12.80 2.69 1.88
N ASN A 7 -12.05 1.88 2.62
CA ASN A 7 -11.25 2.34 3.75
C ASN A 7 -10.19 3.35 3.33
N LEU A 8 -9.52 3.10 2.20
CA LEU A 8 -8.56 4.02 1.62
C LEU A 8 -9.20 5.36 1.24
N LEU A 9 -10.35 5.34 0.55
CA LEU A 9 -11.09 6.55 0.19
C LEU A 9 -11.59 7.32 1.43
N ARG A 10 -12.01 6.60 2.48
CA ARG A 10 -12.40 7.20 3.77
C ARG A 10 -11.23 7.92 4.43
N LEU A 11 -10.03 7.34 4.40
CA LEU A 11 -8.82 7.97 4.93
C LEU A 11 -8.43 9.22 4.13
N LEU A 12 -8.52 9.16 2.80
CA LEU A 12 -8.27 10.32 1.93
C LEU A 12 -9.29 11.43 2.17
N GLY A 13 -10.56 11.08 2.41
CA GLY A 13 -11.62 12.03 2.74
C GLY A 13 -11.70 13.17 1.72
N ASP A 14 -11.67 14.42 2.21
CA ASP A 14 -11.72 15.62 1.37
C ASP A 14 -10.50 15.83 0.46
N GLN A 15 -9.43 15.04 0.65
CA GLN A 15 -8.25 15.06 -0.22
C GLN A 15 -8.42 14.21 -1.48
N HIS A 16 -9.53 13.46 -1.59
CA HIS A 16 -9.89 12.76 -2.82
C HIS A 16 -10.88 13.60 -3.64
N GLU A 17 -10.45 13.99 -4.84
CA GLU A 17 -11.27 14.73 -5.79
C GLU A 17 -11.56 13.91 -7.06
N ALA A 18 -12.65 14.24 -7.76
CA ALA A 18 -13.05 13.52 -8.98
C ALA A 18 -11.97 13.53 -10.09
N HIS A 19 -11.11 14.56 -10.13
CA HIS A 19 -10.05 14.68 -11.12
C HIS A 19 -8.83 13.79 -10.82
N HIS A 20 -8.78 13.16 -9.65
CA HIS A 20 -7.80 12.11 -9.30
C HIS A 20 -8.12 10.77 -9.97
N GLY A 21 -9.27 10.66 -10.65
CA GLY A 21 -9.68 9.50 -11.42
C GLY A 21 -9.26 9.53 -12.88
N ILE A 22 -9.17 8.35 -13.50
CA ILE A 22 -9.05 8.20 -14.94
C ILE A 22 -10.45 8.15 -15.59
N PRO A 23 -10.73 8.96 -16.64
CA PRO A 23 -11.99 8.93 -17.36
C PRO A 23 -12.31 7.56 -17.98
N GLU A 24 -13.60 7.19 -17.99
CA GLU A 24 -14.10 5.93 -18.57
C GLU A 24 -13.57 5.70 -20.01
N SER A 25 -13.56 6.75 -20.82
CA SER A 25 -13.14 6.69 -22.22
C SER A 25 -11.66 6.29 -22.39
N GLU A 26 -10.81 6.64 -21.44
CA GLU A 26 -9.39 6.27 -21.46
C GLU A 26 -9.22 4.80 -21.04
N ILE A 27 -9.97 4.34 -20.03
CA ILE A 27 -9.98 2.94 -19.61
C ILE A 27 -10.47 2.04 -20.75
N GLU A 28 -11.59 2.39 -21.40
CA GLU A 28 -12.09 1.65 -22.55
C GLU A 28 -11.12 1.67 -23.76
N ALA A 29 -10.37 2.76 -23.94
CA ALA A 29 -9.35 2.82 -24.99
C ALA A 29 -8.23 1.83 -24.72
N LYS A 30 -7.76 1.74 -23.47
CA LYS A 30 -6.74 0.77 -23.08
C LYS A 30 -7.23 -0.67 -23.19
N GLU A 31 -8.48 -0.95 -22.82
CA GLU A 31 -9.06 -2.29 -22.99
C GLU A 31 -9.16 -2.72 -24.46
N ARG A 32 -9.54 -1.79 -25.35
CA ARG A 32 -9.54 -2.05 -26.79
C ARG A 32 -8.14 -2.34 -27.33
N GLU A 33 -7.12 -1.66 -26.81
CA GLU A 33 -5.72 -1.91 -27.14
C GLU A 33 -5.25 -3.29 -26.65
N LEU A 34 -5.59 -3.66 -25.41
CA LEU A 34 -5.23 -4.94 -24.80
C LEU A 34 -6.03 -6.13 -25.37
N GLY A 35 -7.21 -5.87 -25.94
CA GLY A 35 -8.10 -6.89 -26.51
C GLY A 35 -9.00 -7.61 -25.49
N PHE A 36 -9.09 -7.10 -24.26
CA PHE A 36 -9.95 -7.63 -23.20
C PHE A 36 -10.35 -6.53 -22.21
N SER A 37 -11.39 -6.78 -21.42
CA SER A 37 -11.78 -5.90 -20.33
C SER A 37 -10.90 -6.13 -19.10
N LEU A 38 -10.51 -5.03 -18.43
CA LEU A 38 -9.85 -5.08 -17.14
C LEU A 38 -10.84 -5.60 -16.07
N PRO A 39 -10.35 -6.32 -15.06
CA PRO A 39 -11.15 -6.72 -13.90
C PRO A 39 -11.87 -5.52 -13.28
N LEU A 40 -13.11 -5.72 -12.81
CA LEU A 40 -13.96 -4.66 -12.28
C LEU A 40 -13.25 -3.85 -11.16
N VAL A 41 -12.55 -4.54 -10.27
CA VAL A 41 -11.78 -3.89 -9.21
C VAL A 41 -10.67 -3.00 -9.78
N LEU A 42 -9.92 -3.46 -10.78
CA LEU A 42 -8.84 -2.68 -11.40
C LEU A 42 -9.40 -1.44 -12.12
N ARG A 43 -10.51 -1.60 -12.85
CA ARG A 43 -11.23 -0.47 -13.48
C ARG A 43 -11.62 0.58 -12.45
N ASN A 44 -12.28 0.15 -11.38
CA ASN A 44 -12.76 1.04 -10.33
C ASN A 44 -11.61 1.74 -9.60
N TYR A 45 -10.50 1.03 -9.39
CA TYR A 45 -9.29 1.61 -8.82
C TYR A 45 -8.73 2.73 -9.71
N TYR A 46 -8.50 2.49 -11.00
CA TYR A 46 -8.02 3.55 -11.91
C TYR A 46 -9.01 4.71 -12.02
N LYS A 47 -10.31 4.41 -12.06
CA LYS A 47 -11.38 5.41 -12.13
C LYS A 47 -11.45 6.31 -10.90
N ALA A 48 -11.08 5.81 -9.73
CA ALA A 48 -11.07 6.58 -8.50
C ALA A 48 -9.71 7.23 -8.21
N LEU A 49 -8.62 6.50 -8.43
CA LEU A 49 -7.32 6.82 -7.83
C LEU A 49 -6.17 6.86 -8.84
N GLY A 50 -6.41 6.58 -10.13
CA GLY A 50 -5.35 6.42 -11.13
C GLY A 50 -4.50 7.67 -11.41
N ARG A 51 -4.92 8.84 -10.90
CA ARG A 51 -4.20 10.12 -10.94
C ARG A 51 -4.13 10.78 -9.56
N SER A 52 -4.32 10.02 -8.48
CA SER A 52 -4.26 10.54 -7.12
C SER A 52 -2.84 11.04 -6.81
N PRO A 53 -2.65 12.28 -6.35
CA PRO A 53 -1.34 12.80 -5.95
C PRO A 53 -0.81 12.16 -4.67
N HIS A 54 -1.63 11.34 -3.99
CA HIS A 54 -1.26 10.61 -2.78
C HIS A 54 -0.91 9.14 -3.06
N ILE A 55 -1.22 8.64 -4.25
CA ILE A 55 -0.89 7.28 -4.69
C ILE A 55 -0.08 7.42 -5.96
N THR A 56 1.22 7.63 -5.78
CA THR A 56 2.10 8.16 -6.83
C THR A 56 3.01 7.11 -7.44
N GLN A 57 3.67 7.54 -8.52
CA GLN A 57 4.77 6.85 -9.17
C GLN A 57 6.11 7.54 -8.82
N GLY A 58 7.22 6.84 -9.02
CA GLY A 58 8.56 7.30 -8.65
C GLY A 58 8.82 7.23 -7.14
N CYS A 59 8.26 6.22 -6.46
CA CYS A 59 8.58 5.96 -5.06
C CYS A 59 9.98 5.32 -4.94
N ASN A 60 10.73 5.61 -3.87
CA ASN A 60 12.07 5.05 -3.73
C ASN A 60 11.98 3.63 -3.17
N ASN A 61 12.06 2.62 -4.05
CA ASN A 61 12.06 1.21 -3.67
C ASN A 61 10.76 0.77 -2.96
N GLN A 62 9.62 1.32 -3.37
CA GLN A 62 8.29 0.93 -2.89
C GLN A 62 7.40 0.42 -4.02
N TYR A 63 6.40 -0.38 -3.65
CA TYR A 63 5.38 -0.85 -4.58
C TYR A 63 4.57 0.34 -5.08
N GLU A 64 4.39 0.48 -6.39
CA GLU A 64 3.60 1.53 -7.03
C GLU A 64 2.73 1.03 -8.20
N PRO A 65 1.54 1.62 -8.41
CA PRO A 65 0.70 1.27 -9.55
C PRO A 65 1.32 1.78 -10.84
N LEU A 66 1.31 0.94 -11.88
CA LEU A 66 1.64 1.41 -13.21
C LEU A 66 0.60 2.43 -13.70
N PRO A 67 1.00 3.47 -14.44
CA PRO A 67 0.06 4.25 -15.24
C PRO A 67 -0.77 3.34 -16.14
N LEU A 68 -2.04 3.69 -16.39
CA LEU A 68 -2.94 2.90 -17.22
C LEU A 68 -2.33 2.61 -18.61
N GLU A 69 -1.67 3.58 -19.21
CA GLU A 69 -1.01 3.45 -20.50
C GLU A 69 0.16 2.47 -20.49
N LYS A 70 0.81 2.30 -19.34
CA LYS A 70 1.97 1.41 -19.15
C LYS A 70 1.60 -0.01 -18.77
N LEU A 71 0.32 -0.34 -18.58
CA LEU A 71 -0.09 -1.74 -18.42
C LEU A 71 0.37 -2.57 -19.62
N PHE A 72 0.98 -3.72 -19.35
CA PHE A 72 1.55 -4.57 -20.40
C PHE A 72 1.43 -6.07 -20.08
N ILE A 73 1.56 -6.87 -21.14
CA ILE A 73 1.75 -8.31 -21.05
C ILE A 73 3.23 -8.59 -21.32
N PRO A 74 3.93 -9.35 -20.47
CA PRO A 74 5.34 -9.67 -20.68
C PRO A 74 5.58 -10.30 -22.06
N ASP A 75 6.54 -9.77 -22.81
CA ASP A 75 6.96 -10.34 -24.09
C ASP A 75 8.13 -11.33 -23.92
N SER A 76 8.68 -11.81 -25.04
CA SER A 76 9.83 -12.72 -25.04
C SER A 76 11.12 -12.13 -24.48
N THR A 77 11.21 -10.82 -24.32
CA THR A 77 12.39 -10.11 -23.78
C THR A 77 12.30 -9.87 -22.28
N PHE A 78 11.08 -9.92 -21.72
CA PHE A 78 10.88 -9.81 -20.28
C PHE A 78 11.50 -11.01 -19.54
N PHE A 79 11.96 -10.84 -18.30
CA PHE A 79 12.78 -11.85 -17.62
C PHE A 79 12.00 -13.05 -17.06
N THR A 80 10.67 -12.94 -16.92
CA THR A 80 9.83 -13.99 -16.33
C THR A 80 9.82 -15.27 -17.16
N THR A 81 9.57 -16.41 -16.52
CA THR A 81 9.40 -17.69 -17.23
C THR A 81 8.03 -17.81 -17.90
N ASP A 82 6.97 -17.36 -17.20
CA ASP A 82 5.60 -17.29 -17.71
C ASP A 82 5.24 -15.85 -18.13
N LYS A 83 4.59 -15.76 -19.29
CA LYS A 83 4.18 -14.52 -19.98
C LYS A 83 2.68 -14.25 -19.90
N ALA A 84 1.90 -15.19 -19.39
CA ALA A 84 0.45 -15.12 -19.36
C ALA A 84 -0.08 -14.23 -18.21
N PHE A 85 0.45 -13.03 -18.06
CA PHE A 85 0.08 -12.08 -17.01
C PHE A 85 -0.15 -10.68 -17.56
N LEU A 86 -1.14 -9.98 -17.04
CA LEU A 86 -1.26 -8.53 -17.14
C LEU A 86 -0.51 -7.90 -15.97
N VAL A 87 0.56 -7.15 -16.24
CA VAL A 87 1.33 -6.43 -15.22
C VAL A 87 0.71 -5.06 -14.97
N PHE A 88 0.50 -4.72 -13.70
CA PHE A 88 -0.18 -3.49 -13.29
C PHE A 88 0.44 -2.77 -12.09
N TYR A 89 1.42 -3.37 -11.43
CA TYR A 89 2.13 -2.81 -10.27
C TYR A 89 3.62 -3.14 -10.38
N GLN A 90 4.48 -2.31 -9.81
CA GLN A 90 5.93 -2.53 -9.82
C GLN A 90 6.61 -2.02 -8.56
N VAL A 91 7.85 -2.48 -8.33
CA VAL A 91 8.89 -1.77 -7.59
C VAL A 91 10.02 -1.57 -8.58
N GLU A 92 10.19 -0.37 -9.11
CA GLU A 92 11.09 -0.12 -10.25
C GLU A 92 12.54 -0.44 -9.90
N GLU A 93 13.02 0.03 -8.74
CA GLU A 93 14.41 -0.11 -8.30
C GLU A 93 14.79 -1.57 -8.00
N SER A 94 13.85 -2.36 -7.47
CA SER A 94 14.06 -3.78 -7.15
C SER A 94 13.67 -4.72 -8.29
N VAL A 95 13.15 -4.20 -9.39
CA VAL A 95 12.69 -4.98 -10.56
C VAL A 95 11.69 -6.06 -10.12
N ILE A 96 10.73 -5.65 -9.29
CA ILE A 96 9.60 -6.48 -8.84
C ILE A 96 8.36 -6.04 -9.61
N TYR A 97 7.54 -6.99 -10.04
CA TYR A 97 6.31 -6.72 -10.77
C TYR A 97 5.17 -7.55 -10.20
N CYS A 98 4.00 -6.95 -10.12
CA CYS A 98 2.76 -7.64 -9.76
C CYS A 98 1.81 -7.69 -10.94
N GLY A 99 1.14 -8.84 -11.09
CA GLY A 99 0.28 -9.11 -12.23
C GLY A 99 -0.87 -10.04 -11.92
N ILE A 100 -1.82 -10.08 -12.84
CA ILE A 100 -3.01 -10.95 -12.82
C ILE A 100 -2.86 -11.93 -13.97
N ARG A 101 -3.10 -13.23 -13.75
CA ARG A 101 -3.08 -14.21 -14.84
C ARG A 101 -4.15 -13.89 -15.88
N LEU A 102 -3.82 -14.04 -17.15
CA LEU A 102 -4.75 -13.71 -18.25
C LEU A 102 -6.03 -14.56 -18.21
N ASP A 103 -5.94 -15.82 -17.78
CA ASP A 103 -7.08 -16.73 -17.63
C ASP A 103 -7.97 -16.42 -16.42
N GLU A 104 -7.59 -15.45 -15.59
CA GLU A 104 -8.33 -15.01 -14.40
C GLU A 104 -8.92 -13.60 -14.52
N LEU A 105 -8.69 -12.91 -15.65
CA LEU A 105 -9.15 -11.52 -15.85
C LEU A 105 -10.68 -11.37 -15.84
N GLU A 106 -11.43 -12.44 -16.07
CA GLU A 106 -12.90 -12.43 -16.00
C GLU A 106 -13.42 -12.37 -14.55
N LYS A 107 -12.58 -12.65 -13.55
CA LYS A 107 -12.96 -12.51 -12.14
C LYS A 107 -13.04 -11.03 -11.79
N GLU A 108 -14.05 -10.64 -11.02
CA GLU A 108 -14.19 -9.24 -10.57
C GLU A 108 -13.02 -8.80 -9.68
N ASP A 109 -12.59 -9.69 -8.78
CA ASP A 109 -11.51 -9.49 -7.81
C ASP A 109 -10.52 -10.67 -7.90
N PRO A 110 -9.64 -10.70 -8.92
CA PRO A 110 -8.73 -11.82 -9.16
C PRO A 110 -7.57 -11.86 -8.15
N PRO A 111 -6.89 -13.01 -8.01
CA PRO A 111 -5.62 -13.08 -7.30
C PRO A 111 -4.53 -12.22 -7.97
N VAL A 112 -3.55 -11.81 -7.17
CA VAL A 112 -2.37 -11.06 -7.59
C VAL A 112 -1.15 -11.93 -7.36
N TYR A 113 -0.27 -11.94 -8.36
CA TYR A 113 1.00 -12.64 -8.33
C TYR A 113 2.14 -11.65 -8.41
N LEU A 114 3.26 -11.94 -7.76
CA LEU A 114 4.50 -11.19 -7.86
C LEU A 114 5.56 -11.99 -8.61
N CYS A 115 6.45 -11.31 -9.31
CA CYS A 115 7.71 -11.87 -9.78
C CYS A 115 8.83 -10.85 -9.51
N ALA A 116 10.05 -11.32 -9.30
CA ALA A 116 11.20 -10.48 -9.06
C ALA A 116 12.33 -10.88 -10.01
N TRP A 117 13.22 -9.95 -10.37
CA TRP A 117 14.37 -10.30 -11.21
C TRP A 117 15.22 -11.45 -10.63
N SER A 118 15.34 -11.51 -9.30
CA SER A 118 16.04 -12.58 -8.58
C SER A 118 15.29 -13.92 -8.59
N PHE A 119 13.99 -13.93 -8.88
CA PHE A 119 13.13 -15.11 -8.93
C PHE A 119 12.05 -14.94 -10.01
N ALA A 120 12.36 -15.44 -11.21
CA ALA A 120 11.59 -15.20 -12.44
C ALA A 120 10.22 -15.90 -12.50
N ASP A 121 9.93 -16.80 -11.56
CA ASP A 121 8.64 -17.48 -11.46
C ASP A 121 7.64 -16.64 -10.67
N TRP A 122 6.40 -16.61 -11.15
CA TRP A 122 5.30 -15.92 -10.48
C TRP A 122 4.90 -16.66 -9.21
N GLN A 123 4.86 -15.92 -8.09
CA GLN A 123 4.41 -16.40 -6.80
C GLN A 123 3.11 -15.69 -6.44
N LEU A 124 2.21 -16.38 -5.76
CA LEU A 124 1.01 -15.75 -5.24
C LEU A 124 1.42 -14.68 -4.22
N GLU A 125 0.95 -13.45 -4.41
CA GLU A 125 1.15 -12.34 -3.48
C GLU A 125 -0.09 -12.07 -2.64
N ASN A 126 -1.27 -12.10 -3.28
CA ASN A 126 -2.53 -11.84 -2.60
C ASN A 126 -3.68 -12.58 -3.28
N GLN A 127 -4.62 -13.10 -2.50
CA GLN A 127 -5.81 -13.77 -3.03
C GLN A 127 -6.85 -12.80 -3.60
N SER A 128 -6.71 -11.50 -3.35
CA SER A 128 -7.67 -10.46 -3.74
C SER A 128 -6.96 -9.20 -4.24
N LEU A 129 -7.27 -8.80 -5.47
CA LEU A 129 -6.79 -7.56 -6.06
C LEU A 129 -7.21 -6.32 -5.26
N SER A 130 -8.45 -6.30 -4.75
CA SER A 130 -8.96 -5.15 -4.00
C SER A 130 -8.21 -4.95 -2.68
N ARG A 131 -7.88 -6.06 -1.99
CA ARG A 131 -7.04 -6.05 -0.80
C ARG A 131 -5.61 -5.64 -1.12
N PHE A 132 -5.03 -6.18 -2.18
CA PHE A 132 -3.68 -5.82 -2.63
C PHE A 132 -3.57 -4.31 -2.92
N LEU A 133 -4.45 -3.77 -3.76
CA LEU A 133 -4.44 -2.36 -4.15
C LEU A 133 -4.63 -1.43 -2.94
N ALA A 134 -5.56 -1.76 -2.04
CA ALA A 134 -5.79 -0.96 -0.85
C ALA A 134 -4.63 -1.05 0.16
N GLY A 135 -4.09 -2.25 0.39
CA GLY A 135 -2.97 -2.49 1.30
C GLY A 135 -1.72 -1.73 0.86
N LYS A 136 -1.28 -1.91 -0.40
CA LYS A 136 -0.09 -1.23 -0.92
C LYS A 136 -0.24 0.29 -0.97
N ALA A 137 -1.43 0.80 -1.29
CA ALA A 137 -1.70 2.23 -1.20
C ALA A 137 -1.62 2.77 0.23
N LEU A 138 -2.15 2.04 1.22
CA LEU A 138 -2.01 2.42 2.64
C LEU A 138 -0.54 2.42 3.08
N VAL A 139 0.24 1.41 2.68
CA VAL A 139 1.69 1.39 2.97
C VAL A 139 2.40 2.60 2.34
N GLN A 140 2.14 2.91 1.06
CA GLN A 140 2.71 4.09 0.40
C GLN A 140 2.39 5.40 1.13
N LEU A 141 1.14 5.55 1.57
CA LEU A 141 0.71 6.72 2.32
C LEU A 141 1.52 6.86 3.62
N GLY A 142 1.74 5.77 4.34
CA GLY A 142 2.49 5.79 5.60
C GLY A 142 4.00 6.04 5.44
N VAL A 143 4.65 5.31 4.53
CA VAL A 143 6.12 5.18 4.50
C VAL A 143 6.83 6.36 3.82
N GLU A 144 6.19 7.01 2.86
CA GLU A 144 6.86 7.95 1.95
C GLU A 144 6.66 9.44 2.32
N ASP A 145 6.45 9.75 3.61
CA ASP A 145 6.20 11.11 4.13
C ASP A 145 5.10 11.86 3.34
N ARG A 146 4.11 11.13 2.80
CA ARG A 146 3.13 11.63 1.80
C ARG A 146 1.97 12.40 2.38
N LEU A 147 1.70 12.21 3.67
CA LEU A 147 0.70 12.99 4.38
C LEU A 147 1.36 14.20 5.02
N PRO A 148 0.63 15.33 5.15
CA PRO A 148 1.21 16.59 5.59
C PRO A 148 1.76 16.54 7.02
N TYR A 149 1.35 15.57 7.83
CA TYR A 149 1.85 15.37 9.18
C TYR A 149 2.30 13.93 9.38
N TRP A 150 3.56 13.76 9.76
CA TRP A 150 4.14 12.44 9.93
C TRP A 150 5.09 12.37 11.13
N ALA A 151 5.27 11.17 11.65
CA ALA A 151 6.31 10.83 12.61
C ALA A 151 6.85 9.44 12.29
N ILE A 152 8.18 9.26 12.36
CA ILE A 152 8.84 8.01 12.02
C ILE A 152 9.75 7.60 13.17
N PHE A 153 9.54 6.38 13.63
CA PHE A 153 10.36 5.68 14.60
C PHE A 153 11.17 4.65 13.82
N ASP A 154 12.49 4.83 13.77
CA ASP A 154 13.39 3.84 13.19
C ASP A 154 13.53 2.63 14.14
N GLU A 155 14.29 1.62 13.71
CA GLU A 155 14.56 0.41 14.49
C GLU A 155 14.94 0.74 15.94
N SER A 156 14.28 0.08 16.88
CA SER A 156 14.41 0.40 18.30
C SER A 156 14.24 -0.83 19.18
N THR A 157 14.33 -0.64 20.49
CA THR A 157 14.07 -1.70 21.47
C THR A 157 12.59 -1.98 21.69
N TRP A 158 11.68 -1.18 21.13
CA TRP A 158 10.24 -1.45 21.22
C TRP A 158 9.84 -2.54 20.23
N ASN A 159 9.13 -3.53 20.71
CA ASN A 159 8.46 -4.53 19.88
C ASN A 159 7.05 -4.05 19.50
N LEU A 160 6.33 -4.82 18.67
CA LEU A 160 4.97 -4.47 18.25
C LEU A 160 4.00 -4.31 19.43
N SER A 161 4.14 -5.12 20.50
CA SER A 161 3.28 -5.01 21.69
C SER A 161 3.50 -3.73 22.49
N ASP A 162 4.72 -3.21 22.54
CA ASP A 162 5.01 -1.93 23.21
C ASP A 162 4.26 -0.79 22.50
N TYR A 163 4.30 -0.78 21.17
CA TYR A 163 3.52 0.16 20.37
C TYR A 163 2.03 -0.03 20.57
N HIS A 164 1.55 -1.28 20.59
CA HIS A 164 0.14 -1.62 20.80
C HIS A 164 -0.38 -1.05 22.11
N ASP A 165 0.33 -1.28 23.21
CA ASP A 165 -0.04 -0.80 24.55
C ASP A 165 -0.04 0.74 24.64
N TRP A 166 1.02 1.39 24.14
CA TRP A 166 1.18 2.84 24.27
C TRP A 166 0.30 3.64 23.31
N MET A 167 0.03 3.11 22.10
CA MET A 167 -0.93 3.68 21.16
C MET A 167 -2.37 3.24 21.44
N ARG A 168 -2.56 2.27 22.35
CA ARG A 168 -3.83 1.62 22.69
C ARG A 168 -4.52 1.04 21.46
N LEU A 169 -3.78 0.37 20.59
CA LEU A 169 -4.34 -0.24 19.38
C LEU A 169 -5.32 -1.34 19.78
N ASP A 170 -6.33 -1.56 18.95
CA ASP A 170 -7.24 -2.70 19.06
C ASP A 170 -7.24 -3.43 17.70
N ASP A 171 -6.85 -4.71 17.68
CA ASP A 171 -6.75 -5.47 16.42
C ASP A 171 -8.11 -5.65 15.73
N HIS A 172 -9.20 -5.62 16.49
CA HIS A 172 -10.55 -5.74 15.93
C HIS A 172 -11.04 -4.43 15.32
N GLU A 173 -10.70 -3.29 15.93
CA GLU A 173 -11.18 -1.97 15.52
C GLU A 173 -10.22 -1.21 14.61
N ASP A 174 -8.93 -1.26 14.92
CA ASP A 174 -7.89 -0.41 14.32
C ASP A 174 -7.11 -1.12 13.21
N GLU A 175 -6.89 -2.44 13.27
CA GLU A 175 -6.05 -3.17 12.30
C GLU A 175 -6.71 -3.25 10.91
N ILE A 176 -5.90 -3.10 9.87
CA ILE A 176 -6.24 -3.33 8.47
C ILE A 176 -5.36 -4.45 7.89
N GLU A 177 -5.95 -5.63 7.71
CA GLU A 177 -5.28 -6.78 7.12
C GLU A 177 -5.12 -6.64 5.61
N GLU A 178 -3.91 -6.37 5.12
CA GLU A 178 -3.62 -6.35 3.68
C GLU A 178 -3.65 -7.75 3.03
N GLY A 179 -3.32 -8.80 3.78
CA GLY A 179 -3.42 -10.19 3.32
C GLY A 179 -2.36 -10.61 2.30
N SER A 180 -1.20 -9.95 2.30
CA SER A 180 -0.01 -10.41 1.56
C SER A 180 0.51 -11.72 2.15
N GLU A 181 0.94 -12.65 1.30
CA GLU A 181 1.59 -13.90 1.72
C GLU A 181 2.95 -13.65 2.40
N LEU A 182 3.60 -12.50 2.12
CA LEU A 182 4.88 -12.12 2.73
C LEU A 182 4.71 -11.47 4.11
N ASN A 183 3.53 -10.90 4.39
CA ASN A 183 3.16 -10.29 5.68
C ASN A 183 4.22 -9.34 6.29
N THR A 184 4.89 -8.55 5.45
CA THR A 184 5.97 -7.62 5.86
C THR A 184 5.45 -6.33 6.49
N TRP A 185 4.13 -6.10 6.47
CA TRP A 185 3.50 -4.86 6.91
C TRP A 185 2.34 -5.14 7.86
N LYS A 186 2.30 -4.40 8.96
CA LYS A 186 1.10 -4.27 9.80
C LYS A 186 0.55 -2.87 9.69
N ILE A 187 -0.75 -2.76 9.43
CA ILE A 187 -1.40 -1.48 9.14
C ILE A 187 -2.50 -1.28 10.17
N PHE A 188 -2.54 -0.10 10.79
CA PHE A 188 -3.61 0.32 11.68
C PHE A 188 -4.09 1.72 11.28
N VAL A 189 -5.37 2.01 11.55
CA VAL A 189 -5.89 3.38 11.48
C VAL A 189 -6.60 3.70 12.77
N LYS A 190 -6.04 4.63 13.55
CA LYS A 190 -6.57 5.07 14.84
C LYS A 190 -6.75 6.57 14.87
N ASP A 191 -7.95 7.06 15.18
CA ASP A 191 -8.24 8.49 15.34
C ASP A 191 -7.76 9.36 14.16
N ASP A 192 -7.94 8.89 12.92
CA ASP A 192 -7.45 9.48 11.66
C ASP A 192 -5.92 9.48 11.47
N VAL A 193 -5.18 8.73 12.28
CA VAL A 193 -3.75 8.44 12.08
C VAL A 193 -3.60 7.07 11.44
N LEU A 194 -2.97 7.04 10.28
CA LEU A 194 -2.48 5.82 9.65
C LEU A 194 -1.16 5.44 10.32
N ILE A 195 -1.07 4.20 10.78
CA ILE A 195 0.11 3.64 11.45
C ILE A 195 0.53 2.41 10.65
N VAL A 196 1.76 2.40 10.16
CA VAL A 196 2.31 1.31 9.37
C VAL A 196 3.60 0.83 10.05
N PHE A 197 3.66 -0.46 10.35
CA PHE A 197 4.87 -1.11 10.86
C PHE A 197 5.51 -1.93 9.75
N GLU A 198 6.80 -1.71 9.51
CA GLU A 198 7.64 -2.59 8.70
C GLU A 198 8.19 -3.71 9.58
N LEU A 199 8.03 -4.97 9.18
CA LEU A 199 8.48 -6.13 9.94
C LEU A 199 9.69 -6.79 9.29
N SER A 200 10.58 -7.34 10.12
CA SER A 200 11.81 -8.04 9.68
C SER A 200 11.55 -9.38 8.97
N GLY A 201 10.31 -9.89 8.99
CA GLY A 201 9.91 -11.14 8.36
C GLY A 201 10.37 -12.41 9.11
N SER A 202 11.03 -12.30 10.27
CA SER A 202 11.39 -13.46 11.10
C SER A 202 10.29 -13.79 12.11
N GLU A 203 9.82 -15.04 12.14
CA GLU A 203 8.74 -15.52 13.03
C GLU A 203 9.05 -15.39 14.54
N GLU A 204 10.32 -15.21 14.93
CA GLU A 204 10.74 -15.29 16.33
C GLU A 204 10.62 -13.97 17.11
N GLU A 205 10.63 -12.81 16.44
CA GLU A 205 10.47 -11.49 17.07
C GLU A 205 9.63 -10.58 16.16
N GLU A 206 8.42 -10.19 16.61
CA GLU A 206 7.63 -9.10 16.00
C GLU A 206 8.26 -7.75 16.34
N ALA A 207 9.55 -7.59 16.06
CA ALA A 207 10.28 -6.35 16.19
C ALA A 207 10.08 -5.54 14.89
N PRO A 208 9.40 -4.38 14.95
CA PRO A 208 9.30 -3.52 13.79
C PRO A 208 10.68 -2.97 13.43
N LEU A 209 11.04 -3.05 12.15
CA LEU A 209 12.19 -2.35 11.59
C LEU A 209 11.96 -0.83 11.60
N ALA A 210 10.71 -0.42 11.46
CA ALA A 210 10.27 0.96 11.60
C ALA A 210 8.76 1.04 11.90
N ALA A 211 8.35 2.14 12.52
CA ALA A 211 6.95 2.53 12.66
C ALA A 211 6.73 3.91 12.01
N TYR A 212 5.80 3.96 11.07
CA TYR A 212 5.43 5.15 10.32
C TYR A 212 4.05 5.61 10.74
N LEU A 213 3.94 6.84 11.22
CA LEU A 213 2.67 7.48 11.58
C LEU A 213 2.43 8.62 10.61
N ALA A 214 1.23 8.68 10.04
CA ALA A 214 0.89 9.66 9.02
C ALA A 214 -0.58 10.10 9.14
N SER A 215 -0.87 11.40 8.94
CA SER A 215 -2.24 11.91 8.95
C SER A 215 -2.40 13.21 8.16
N PHE A 216 -3.62 13.44 7.67
CA PHE A 216 -4.05 14.76 7.21
C PHE A 216 -4.37 15.74 8.35
N LYS A 217 -4.54 15.23 9.59
CA LYS A 217 -4.96 16.03 10.74
C LYS A 217 -3.83 16.19 11.76
N ARG A 218 -3.29 17.42 11.83
CA ARG A 218 -2.25 17.78 12.80
C ARG A 218 -2.63 17.44 14.24
N THR A 219 -3.88 17.73 14.62
CA THR A 219 -4.38 17.49 15.98
C THR A 219 -4.38 16.01 16.34
N SER A 220 -4.78 15.12 15.42
CA SER A 220 -4.75 13.68 15.64
C SER A 220 -3.31 13.19 15.90
N MET A 221 -2.37 13.61 15.06
CA MET A 221 -0.95 13.28 15.22
C MET A 221 -0.37 13.77 16.55
N VAL A 222 -0.62 15.04 16.91
CA VAL A 222 -0.14 15.63 18.17
C VAL A 222 -0.73 14.91 19.37
N ASN A 223 -2.01 14.54 19.34
CA ASN A 223 -2.65 13.81 20.44
C ASN A 223 -2.02 12.44 20.62
N LEU A 224 -1.80 11.68 19.55
CA LEU A 224 -1.16 10.36 19.61
C LEU A 224 0.27 10.45 20.15
N LEU A 225 1.08 11.38 19.63
CA LEU A 225 2.47 11.57 20.11
C LEU A 225 2.52 12.02 21.58
N ASN A 226 1.63 12.91 22.02
CA ASN A 226 1.57 13.32 23.42
C ASN A 226 1.21 12.14 24.37
N GLU A 227 0.44 11.16 23.90
CA GLU A 227 0.21 9.93 24.67
C GLU A 227 1.48 9.05 24.70
N LEU A 228 2.17 8.90 23.57
CA LEU A 228 3.43 8.15 23.47
C LEU A 228 4.55 8.76 24.34
N GLU A 229 4.65 10.09 24.43
CA GLU A 229 5.64 10.80 25.25
C GLU A 229 5.49 10.58 26.76
N LYS A 230 4.39 9.96 27.20
CA LYS A 230 4.24 9.51 28.60
C LYS A 230 5.05 8.26 28.89
N ALA A 231 5.51 7.54 27.87
CA ALA A 231 6.38 6.38 28.03
C ALA A 231 7.77 6.81 28.50
N ALA A 232 8.24 6.18 29.58
CA ALA A 232 9.55 6.50 30.16
C ALA A 232 10.74 6.16 29.23
N ASN A 233 10.50 5.30 28.24
CA ASN A 233 11.50 4.74 27.32
C ASN A 233 11.04 4.87 25.84
N LEU A 234 10.32 5.94 25.48
CA LEU A 234 9.93 6.20 24.10
C LEU A 234 11.17 6.21 23.18
N PRO A 235 11.16 5.48 22.04
CA PRO A 235 12.24 5.53 21.09
C PRO A 235 12.40 6.92 20.50
N ALA A 236 13.61 7.24 20.06
CA ALA A 236 13.84 8.46 19.30
C ALA A 236 13.01 8.40 18.00
N TYR A 237 12.44 9.54 17.62
CA TYR A 237 11.64 9.65 16.42
C TYR A 237 11.89 10.98 15.73
N ARG A 238 11.64 11.02 14.42
CA ARG A 238 11.64 12.23 13.60
C ARG A 238 10.22 12.62 13.24
N THR A 239 9.93 13.91 13.14
CA THR A 239 8.60 14.42 12.77
C THR A 239 8.68 15.82 12.19
N ASN A 240 7.73 16.17 11.32
CA ASN A 240 7.58 17.53 10.78
C ASN A 240 6.60 18.40 11.58
N LEU A 241 6.07 17.94 12.72
CA LEU A 241 5.04 18.66 13.48
C LEU A 241 5.52 19.96 14.13
N PHE A 242 6.83 20.09 14.36
CA PHE A 242 7.45 21.19 15.09
C PHE A 242 8.31 22.10 14.20
N GLU A 243 8.44 21.78 12.92
CA GLU A 243 9.12 22.63 11.93
C GLU A 243 8.10 23.65 11.38
N GLN A 244 8.43 24.94 11.51
CA GLN A 244 7.68 26.08 10.94
C GLN A 244 8.49 26.72 9.81
#